data_AF-A0A524IPA9-F1
#
_entry.id   AF-A0A524IPA9-F1
#
_cell.length_a   1.000
_cell.length_b   1.000
_cell.length_c   1.000
_cell.angle_alpha   90.00
_cell.angle_beta   90.00
_cell.angle_gamma   90.00
#
_symmetry.space_group_name_H-M   'P 1'
#
loop_
_entity.id
_entity.type
_entity.pdbx_description
1 polymer ?
#
loop_
_entity_poly.entity_id
_entity_poly.type
_entity_poly.pdbx_seq_one_letter_code
_entity_poly.pdbx_strand_id
1 'polypeptide(L)'
;MTKKIFFVFLILVFLSILSLPADEISDLLKLLDNNAYSVHVIARVIQQNDVSVWDMEITKLTISGKTITVRLNGDNLRATAELTPYKQSDNSILLVAQGQVWITSPGDQNAKYSSTIQSLPIRAGDKVYFYPLGVSKKEKEPPFSIELEIQVTPYEVAVQKGKQ
;
A
#
# COMPACT_ATOMS: atom_id res chain seq x y z
N MET A 1 52.14 25.86 -0.94
CA MET A 1 51.88 24.41 -0.80
C MET A 1 51.21 24.03 0.53
N THR A 2 50.78 24.99 1.36
CA THR A 2 50.26 24.78 2.73
C THR A 2 48.73 24.89 2.86
N LYS A 3 48.02 25.53 1.92
CA LYS A 3 46.54 25.69 1.97
C LYS A 3 45.75 24.42 1.62
N LYS A 4 46.31 23.49 0.81
CA LYS A 4 45.62 22.25 0.41
C LYS A 4 45.55 21.22 1.54
N ILE A 5 46.56 21.18 2.42
CA ILE A 5 46.60 20.25 3.56
C ILE A 5 45.59 20.65 4.64
N PHE A 6 45.38 21.94 4.84
CA PHE A 6 44.38 22.45 5.79
C PHE A 6 42.93 22.12 5.37
N PHE A 7 42.65 22.13 4.06
CA PHE A 7 41.31 21.84 3.53
C PHE A 7 40.94 20.34 3.63
N VAL A 8 41.93 19.45 3.47
CA VAL A 8 41.73 18.00 3.65
C VAL A 8 41.47 17.65 5.13
N PHE A 9 42.12 18.35 6.05
CA PHE A 9 41.89 18.14 7.48
C PHE A 9 40.50 18.60 7.91
N LEU A 10 39.98 19.69 7.32
CA LEU A 10 38.63 20.20 7.62
C LEU A 10 37.51 19.26 7.14
N ILE A 11 37.70 18.59 6.00
CA ILE A 11 36.74 17.60 5.47
C ILE A 11 36.69 16.33 6.34
N LEU A 12 37.82 15.89 6.89
CA LEU A 12 37.89 14.73 7.78
C LEU A 12 37.21 14.97 9.13
N VAL A 13 37.24 16.20 9.66
CA VAL A 13 36.53 16.56 10.90
C VAL A 13 35.01 16.68 10.69
N PHE A 14 34.57 17.00 9.47
CA PHE A 14 33.13 17.08 9.16
C PHE A 14 32.47 15.70 9.02
N LEU A 15 33.22 14.65 8.65
CA LEU A 15 32.69 13.30 8.51
C LEU A 15 32.39 12.61 9.86
N SER A 16 33.10 12.98 10.92
CA SER A 16 32.93 12.36 12.26
C SER A 16 31.64 12.76 12.96
N ILE A 17 30.93 13.80 12.47
CA ILE A 17 29.70 14.32 13.08
C ILE A 17 28.45 13.55 12.58
N LEU A 18 28.60 12.68 11.58
CA LEU A 18 27.52 11.83 11.03
C LEU A 18 27.47 10.42 11.62
N SER A 19 27.97 10.23 12.86
CA SER A 19 27.68 9.00 13.60
C SER A 19 26.26 9.09 14.18
N LEU A 20 25.28 8.62 13.41
CA LEU A 20 24.00 8.22 13.99
C LEU A 20 24.29 7.10 15.01
N PRO A 21 23.82 7.21 16.25
CA PRO A 21 24.04 6.17 17.24
C PRO A 21 23.46 4.85 16.71
N ALA A 22 24.25 3.77 16.75
CA ALA A 22 23.79 2.44 16.36
C ALA A 22 22.55 2.01 17.15
N ASP A 23 22.40 2.53 18.38
CA ASP A 23 21.26 2.31 19.26
C ASP A 23 19.95 2.92 18.72
N GLU A 24 19.99 4.11 18.11
CA GLU A 24 18.79 4.74 17.50
C GLU A 24 18.31 3.94 16.28
N ILE A 25 19.23 3.40 15.48
CA ILE A 25 18.90 2.53 14.34
C ILE A 25 18.30 1.21 14.83
N SER A 26 18.89 0.61 15.88
CA SER A 26 18.36 -0.60 16.51
C SER A 26 16.94 -0.38 17.05
N ASP A 27 16.68 0.73 17.73
CA ASP A 27 15.36 1.00 18.30
C ASP A 27 14.32 1.35 17.23
N LEU A 28 14.72 2.01 16.13
CA LEU A 28 13.88 2.21 14.95
C LEU A 28 13.52 0.86 14.28
N LEU A 29 14.47 -0.07 14.21
CA LEU A 29 14.25 -1.43 13.70
C LEU A 29 13.33 -2.24 14.62
N LYS A 30 13.47 -2.13 15.95
CA LYS A 30 12.54 -2.78 16.91
C LYS A 30 11.12 -2.22 16.84
N LEU A 31 10.97 -0.92 16.55
CA LEU A 31 9.66 -0.29 16.30
C LEU A 31 9.01 -0.81 15.01
N LEU A 32 9.82 -1.14 14.00
CA LEU A 32 9.34 -1.83 12.81
C LEU A 32 8.95 -3.28 13.14
N ASP A 33 9.70 -4.03 13.93
CA ASP A 33 9.37 -5.44 14.23
C ASP A 33 7.97 -5.61 14.84
N ASN A 34 7.60 -4.84 15.87
CA ASN A 34 6.34 -5.06 16.61
C ASN A 34 5.08 -4.43 16.00
N ASN A 35 5.25 -3.54 15.03
CA ASN A 35 4.16 -2.72 14.47
C ASN A 35 4.15 -2.67 12.94
N ALA A 36 5.11 -3.29 12.25
CA ALA A 36 5.12 -3.34 10.81
C ALA A 36 4.22 -4.45 10.26
N TYR A 37 3.60 -4.11 9.14
CA TYR A 37 2.77 -4.99 8.34
C TYR A 37 3.32 -5.09 6.93
N SER A 38 3.32 -6.30 6.40
CA SER A 38 3.34 -6.55 4.97
C SER A 38 1.91 -6.59 4.46
N VAL A 39 1.58 -5.70 3.55
CA VAL A 39 0.28 -5.63 2.87
C VAL A 39 0.47 -6.12 1.45
N HIS A 40 -0.03 -7.31 1.18
CA HIS A 40 -0.09 -7.91 -0.14
C HIS A 40 -1.44 -7.59 -0.77
N VAL A 41 -1.42 -7.15 -2.02
CA VAL A 41 -2.61 -6.73 -2.76
C VAL A 41 -2.57 -7.31 -4.16
N ILE A 42 -3.63 -8.02 -4.54
CA ILE A 42 -3.92 -8.37 -5.92
C ILE A 42 -5.11 -7.52 -6.36
N ALA A 43 -4.89 -6.68 -7.36
CA ALA A 43 -5.92 -5.83 -7.95
C ALA A 43 -6.36 -6.41 -9.29
N ARG A 44 -7.66 -6.48 -9.54
CA ARG A 44 -8.24 -7.03 -10.77
C ARG A 44 -9.31 -6.09 -11.32
N VAL A 45 -9.33 -5.90 -12.63
CA VAL A 45 -10.49 -5.33 -13.35
C VAL A 45 -11.27 -6.49 -13.95
N ILE A 46 -12.51 -6.67 -13.50
CA ILE A 46 -13.35 -7.82 -13.86
C ILE A 46 -14.52 -7.30 -14.69
N GLN A 47 -14.75 -7.87 -15.88
CA GLN A 47 -15.93 -7.56 -16.71
C GLN A 47 -17.13 -8.44 -16.35
N GLN A 48 -18.33 -8.12 -16.85
CA GLN A 48 -19.60 -8.84 -16.58
C GLN A 48 -19.56 -10.37 -16.77
N ASN A 49 -18.59 -10.92 -17.51
CA ASN A 49 -18.42 -12.37 -17.71
C ASN A 49 -17.39 -13.00 -16.74
N ASP A 50 -17.06 -12.32 -15.64
CA ASP A 50 -16.00 -12.70 -14.68
C ASP A 50 -14.60 -12.85 -15.30
N VAL A 51 -14.40 -12.30 -16.50
CA VAL A 51 -13.11 -12.29 -17.16
C VAL A 51 -12.29 -11.13 -16.58
N SER A 52 -11.16 -11.46 -15.95
CA SER A 52 -10.15 -10.47 -15.62
C SER A 52 -9.49 -10.00 -16.90
N VAL A 53 -9.61 -8.70 -17.18
CA VAL A 53 -8.99 -8.07 -18.36
C VAL A 53 -7.69 -7.36 -18.03
N TRP A 54 -7.41 -7.24 -16.74
CA TRP A 54 -6.21 -6.62 -16.22
C TRP A 54 -6.03 -7.00 -14.75
N ASP A 55 -4.81 -7.39 -14.38
CA ASP A 55 -4.42 -7.71 -13.01
C ASP A 55 -3.07 -7.06 -12.64
N MET A 56 -2.88 -6.82 -11.35
CA MET A 56 -1.63 -6.34 -10.77
C MET A 56 -1.46 -6.92 -9.38
N GLU A 57 -0.24 -7.33 -9.07
CA GLU A 57 0.15 -7.80 -7.74
C GLU A 57 1.21 -6.88 -7.14
N ILE A 58 1.03 -6.49 -5.88
CA ILE A 58 1.97 -5.64 -5.17
C ILE A 58 2.06 -6.01 -3.69
N THR A 59 3.27 -5.95 -3.15
CA THR A 59 3.52 -6.03 -1.71
C THR A 59 4.12 -4.72 -1.23
N LYS A 60 3.58 -4.15 -0.15
CA LYS A 60 4.13 -2.96 0.51
C LYS A 60 4.30 -3.17 2.01
N LEU A 61 5.35 -2.58 2.56
CA LEU A 61 5.55 -2.51 4.00
C LEU A 61 4.94 -1.22 4.55
N THR A 62 4.29 -1.33 5.70
CA THR A 62 3.75 -0.18 6.44
C THR A 62 3.76 -0.46 7.94
N ILE A 63 3.29 0.49 8.74
CA ILE A 63 3.05 0.33 10.18
C ILE A 63 1.58 0.64 10.50
N SER A 64 1.14 0.26 11.69
CA SER A 64 -0.18 0.64 12.20
C SER A 64 -0.43 2.15 12.07
N GLY A 65 -1.57 2.53 11.48
CA GLY A 65 -1.98 3.91 11.23
C GLY A 65 -1.33 4.58 10.01
N LYS A 66 -0.40 3.91 9.32
CA LYS A 66 0.27 4.46 8.13
C LYS A 66 -0.33 3.92 6.84
N THR A 67 -0.80 4.83 6.00
CA THR A 67 -1.43 4.52 4.71
C THR A 67 -0.41 3.98 3.70
N ILE A 68 -0.83 2.98 2.93
CA ILE A 68 -0.23 2.66 1.63
C ILE A 68 -1.19 3.00 0.50
N THR A 69 -0.64 3.38 -0.64
CA THR A 69 -1.45 3.70 -1.83
C THR A 69 -1.18 2.67 -2.93
N VAL A 70 -2.24 2.08 -3.46
CA VAL A 70 -2.27 1.23 -4.65
C VAL A 70 -2.88 2.06 -5.79
N ARG A 71 -2.26 2.06 -6.96
CA ARG A 71 -2.74 2.82 -8.12
C ARG A 71 -2.90 1.92 -9.32
N LEU A 72 -4.06 2.03 -9.95
CA LEU A 72 -4.41 1.46 -11.24
C LEU A 72 -4.48 2.60 -12.26
N ASN A 73 -3.72 2.51 -13.33
CA ASN A 73 -3.81 3.44 -14.45
C ASN A 73 -3.96 2.63 -15.75
N GLY A 74 -5.11 2.73 -16.38
CA GLY A 74 -5.34 2.34 -17.77
C GLY A 74 -5.74 3.56 -18.60
N ASP A 75 -5.98 3.35 -19.89
CA ASP A 75 -6.22 4.44 -20.85
C ASP A 75 -7.45 5.29 -20.50
N ASN A 76 -8.52 4.64 -20.06
CA ASN A 76 -9.82 5.25 -19.76
C ASN A 76 -10.24 5.09 -18.29
N LEU A 77 -9.33 4.58 -17.46
CA LEU A 77 -9.60 4.25 -16.06
C LEU A 77 -8.41 4.62 -15.19
N ARG A 78 -8.67 5.41 -14.15
CA ARG A 78 -7.70 5.62 -13.06
C ARG A 78 -8.37 5.25 -11.75
N ALA A 79 -7.80 4.31 -11.01
CA ALA A 79 -8.25 3.98 -9.67
C ALA A 79 -7.10 4.10 -8.67
N THR A 80 -7.42 4.58 -7.48
CA THR A 80 -6.50 4.67 -6.35
C THR A 80 -7.17 4.04 -5.15
N ALA A 81 -6.46 3.16 -4.45
CA ALA A 81 -6.88 2.61 -3.18
C ALA A 81 -5.86 2.97 -2.10
N GLU A 82 -6.33 3.61 -1.04
CA GLU A 82 -5.58 3.91 0.16
C GLU A 82 -5.96 2.89 1.23
N LEU A 83 -4.96 2.18 1.74
CA LEU A 83 -5.13 1.10 2.70
C LEU A 83 -4.37 1.47 3.98
N THR A 84 -5.08 1.58 5.08
CA THR A 84 -4.54 1.97 6.38
C THR A 84 -4.87 0.92 7.42
N PRO A 85 -3.91 0.05 7.82
CA PRO A 85 -4.13 -0.93 8.86
C PRO A 85 -3.99 -0.29 10.24
N TYR A 86 -4.91 -0.56 11.16
CA TYR A 86 -4.84 -0.16 12.56
C TYR A 86 -4.82 -1.40 13.46
N LYS A 87 -3.77 -1.55 14.27
CA LYS A 87 -3.68 -2.59 15.30
C LYS A 87 -4.79 -2.39 16.33
N GLN A 88 -5.51 -3.44 16.66
CA GLN A 88 -6.48 -3.49 17.74
C GLN A 88 -5.87 -4.14 18.99
N SER A 89 -6.54 -3.99 20.14
CA SER A 89 -6.08 -4.53 21.43
C SER A 89 -6.04 -6.06 21.49
N ASP A 90 -6.86 -6.74 20.68
CA ASP A 90 -6.99 -8.20 20.61
C ASP A 90 -6.12 -8.84 19.51
N ASN A 91 -5.12 -8.12 19.01
CA ASN A 91 -4.27 -8.52 17.89
C ASN A 91 -5.02 -8.69 16.55
N SER A 92 -6.28 -8.24 16.46
CA SER A 92 -6.95 -8.01 15.18
C SER A 92 -6.47 -6.71 14.52
N ILE A 93 -6.80 -6.55 13.25
CA ILE A 93 -6.45 -5.38 12.45
C ILE A 93 -7.75 -4.77 11.94
N LEU A 94 -7.94 -3.47 12.19
CA LEU A 94 -8.96 -2.70 11.48
C LEU A 94 -8.31 -2.11 10.24
N LEU A 95 -8.61 -2.68 9.07
CA LEU A 95 -8.15 -2.16 7.80
C LEU A 95 -9.15 -1.13 7.28
N VAL A 96 -8.74 0.13 7.18
CA VAL A 96 -9.52 1.16 6.49
C VAL A 96 -9.09 1.19 5.03
N ALA A 97 -10.01 0.91 4.12
CA ALA A 97 -9.80 0.95 2.69
C ALA A 97 -10.62 2.11 2.09
N GLN A 98 -9.95 3.04 1.42
CA GLN A 98 -10.58 4.13 0.68
C GLN A 98 -10.25 3.99 -0.80
N GLY A 99 -11.26 3.89 -1.63
CA GLY A 99 -11.14 3.78 -3.08
C GLY A 99 -11.61 5.06 -3.75
N GLN A 100 -10.89 5.49 -4.77
CA GLN A 100 -11.23 6.60 -5.64
C GLN A 100 -11.05 6.18 -7.08
N VAL A 101 -12.04 6.43 -7.93
CA VAL A 101 -12.05 5.94 -9.31
C VAL A 101 -12.51 7.05 -10.25
N TRP A 102 -11.76 7.26 -11.32
CA TRP A 102 -12.08 8.13 -12.44
C TRP A 102 -12.23 7.27 -13.70
N ILE A 103 -13.39 7.37 -14.35
CA ILE A 103 -13.71 6.63 -15.56
C ILE A 103 -14.00 7.63 -16.67
N THR A 104 -13.27 7.57 -17.77
CA THR A 104 -13.52 8.39 -18.96
C THR A 104 -14.16 7.51 -20.02
N SER A 105 -15.35 7.89 -20.50
CA SER A 105 -16.00 7.16 -21.60
C SER A 105 -15.43 7.62 -22.94
N PRO A 106 -15.33 6.74 -23.96
CA PRO A 106 -14.97 7.14 -25.31
C PRO A 106 -15.92 8.24 -25.82
N GLY A 107 -15.36 9.36 -26.28
CA GLY A 107 -16.13 10.51 -26.77
C GLY A 107 -16.64 11.47 -25.70
N ASP A 108 -16.44 11.17 -24.41
CA ASP A 108 -16.74 12.09 -23.32
C ASP A 108 -15.46 12.84 -22.90
N GLN A 109 -15.57 14.15 -22.68
CA GLN A 109 -14.43 14.96 -22.24
C GLN A 109 -14.29 14.97 -20.70
N ASN A 110 -15.31 14.49 -19.98
CA ASN A 110 -15.35 14.52 -18.52
C ASN A 110 -15.20 13.12 -17.92
N ALA A 111 -14.33 13.00 -16.93
CA ALA A 111 -14.19 11.77 -16.16
C ALA A 111 -15.29 11.67 -15.09
N LYS A 112 -15.98 10.52 -15.02
CA LYS A 112 -16.90 10.19 -13.92
C LYS A 112 -16.09 9.79 -12.70
N TYR A 113 -16.34 10.46 -11.58
CA TYR A 113 -15.67 10.19 -10.31
C TYR A 113 -16.56 9.38 -9.37
N SER A 114 -15.96 8.39 -8.69
CA SER A 114 -16.57 7.62 -7.61
C SER A 114 -15.59 7.49 -6.45
N SER A 115 -16.10 7.51 -5.22
CA SER A 115 -15.32 7.34 -3.99
C SER A 115 -16.06 6.44 -3.02
N THR A 116 -15.32 5.52 -2.41
CA THR A 116 -15.86 4.55 -1.44
C THR A 116 -14.90 4.45 -0.26
N ILE A 117 -15.42 4.31 0.95
CA ILE A 117 -14.63 3.99 2.14
C ILE A 117 -15.26 2.80 2.86
N GLN A 118 -14.43 1.87 3.30
CA GLN A 118 -14.86 0.68 4.02
C GLN A 118 -13.88 0.37 5.15
N SER A 119 -14.41 0.13 6.34
CA SER A 119 -13.64 -0.39 7.48
C SER A 119 -13.84 -1.89 7.58
N LEU A 120 -12.75 -2.64 7.50
CA LEU A 120 -12.71 -4.09 7.45
C LEU A 120 -12.02 -4.62 8.71
N PRO A 121 -12.74 -5.19 9.69
CA PRO A 121 -12.11 -5.92 10.78
C PRO A 121 -11.58 -7.25 10.23
N ILE A 122 -10.27 -7.46 10.32
CA ILE A 122 -9.57 -8.63 9.76
C ILE A 122 -8.65 -9.24 10.80
N ARG A 123 -8.36 -10.53 10.66
CA ARG A 123 -7.22 -11.15 11.37
C ARG A 123 -5.97 -11.05 10.50
N ALA A 124 -4.82 -11.10 11.16
CA ALA A 124 -3.54 -11.20 10.50
C ALA A 124 -3.50 -12.41 9.54
N GLY A 125 -3.20 -12.15 8.27
CA GLY A 125 -3.12 -13.17 7.23
C GLY A 125 -4.44 -13.52 6.55
N ASP A 126 -5.58 -12.97 6.99
CA ASP A 126 -6.84 -13.16 6.27
C ASP A 126 -6.79 -12.45 4.91
N LYS A 127 -7.41 -13.07 3.91
CA LYS A 127 -7.70 -12.43 2.62
C LYS A 127 -9.05 -11.75 2.69
N VAL A 128 -9.10 -10.47 2.37
CA VAL A 128 -10.35 -9.70 2.28
C VAL A 128 -10.46 -9.02 0.93
N TYR A 129 -11.70 -8.75 0.52
CA TYR A 129 -12.00 -8.14 -0.77
C TYR A 129 -12.59 -6.74 -0.57
N PHE A 130 -12.05 -5.78 -1.29
CA PHE A 130 -12.56 -4.42 -1.36
C PHE A 130 -12.93 -4.08 -2.81
N TYR A 131 -14.13 -3.52 -3.00
CA TYR A 131 -14.66 -3.17 -4.31
C TYR A 131 -14.95 -1.66 -4.39
N PRO A 132 -14.01 -0.83 -4.87
CA PRO A 132 -14.15 0.62 -4.91
C PRO A 132 -15.38 1.13 -5.67
N LEU A 133 -15.87 0.38 -6.66
CA LEU A 133 -17.06 0.69 -7.45
C LEU A 133 -18.30 -0.12 -7.03
N GLY A 134 -18.18 -0.94 -5.99
CA GLY A 134 -19.14 -2.01 -5.71
C GLY A 134 -19.00 -3.20 -6.66
N VAL A 135 -19.88 -4.18 -6.49
CA VAL A 135 -19.97 -5.37 -7.35
C VAL A 135 -21.01 -5.07 -8.42
N SER A 136 -20.63 -5.14 -9.69
CA SER A 136 -21.56 -4.93 -10.80
C SER A 136 -22.62 -6.04 -10.80
N LYS A 137 -23.87 -5.70 -10.46
CA LYS A 137 -24.99 -6.66 -10.42
C LYS A 137 -26.09 -6.36 -11.43
N LYS A 138 -25.99 -5.25 -12.16
CA LYS A 138 -27.05 -4.76 -13.08
C LYS A 138 -26.50 -4.13 -14.35
N GLU A 139 -27.28 -4.19 -15.43
CA GLU A 139 -27.00 -3.54 -16.72
C GLU A 139 -26.83 -2.00 -16.65
N LYS A 140 -27.26 -1.36 -15.54
CA LYS A 140 -27.15 0.10 -15.33
C LYS A 140 -25.89 0.54 -14.59
N GLU A 141 -25.05 -0.39 -14.13
CA GLU A 141 -23.77 -0.13 -13.47
C GLU A 141 -22.63 -0.16 -14.51
N PRO A 142 -21.45 0.43 -14.22
CA PRO A 142 -20.31 0.29 -15.12
C PRO A 142 -20.07 -1.20 -15.46
N PRO A 143 -19.71 -1.53 -16.71
CA PRO A 143 -19.65 -2.92 -17.19
C PRO A 143 -18.50 -3.74 -16.59
N PHE A 144 -17.82 -3.18 -15.59
CA PHE A 144 -16.70 -3.78 -14.89
C PHE A 144 -16.74 -3.43 -13.40
N SER A 145 -16.17 -4.31 -12.60
CA SER A 145 -15.85 -4.09 -11.20
C SER A 145 -14.32 -3.98 -11.04
N ILE A 146 -13.91 -3.27 -9.99
CA ILE A 146 -12.52 -3.24 -9.55
C ILE A 146 -12.49 -4.04 -8.26
N GLU A 147 -11.72 -5.10 -8.23
CA GLU A 147 -11.55 -5.96 -7.07
C GLU A 147 -10.14 -5.78 -6.51
N LEU A 148 -10.05 -5.65 -5.20
CA LEU A 148 -8.80 -5.65 -4.46
C LEU A 148 -8.85 -6.79 -3.44
N GLU A 149 -8.14 -7.88 -3.73
CA GLU A 149 -7.84 -8.92 -2.75
C GLU A 149 -6.65 -8.44 -1.92
N ILE A 150 -6.88 -8.27 -0.62
CA ILE A 150 -5.92 -7.66 0.31
C ILE A 150 -5.62 -8.66 1.42
N GLN A 151 -4.33 -8.85 1.70
CA GLN A 151 -3.86 -9.64 2.82
C GLN A 151 -2.87 -8.82 3.64
N VAL A 152 -3.14 -8.66 4.93
CA VAL A 152 -2.27 -7.92 5.86
C VAL A 152 -1.63 -8.91 6.82
N THR A 153 -0.30 -8.97 6.84
CA THR A 153 0.46 -9.87 7.72
C THR A 153 1.46 -9.08 8.56
N PRO A 154 1.65 -9.43 9.84
CA PRO A 154 2.77 -8.91 10.62
C PRO A 154 4.11 -9.21 9.91
N TYR A 155 5.01 -8.24 9.90
CA TYR A 155 6.27 -8.34 9.16
C TYR A 155 7.14 -9.52 9.60
N GLU A 156 7.22 -9.79 10.91
CA GLU A 156 7.95 -10.92 11.48
C GLU A 156 7.55 -12.27 10.85
N VAL A 157 6.25 -12.45 10.59
CA VAL A 157 5.71 -13.67 9.99
C VAL A 157 6.01 -13.74 8.49
N ALA A 158 5.98 -12.60 7.79
CA ALA A 158 6.29 -12.52 6.37
C ALA A 158 7.76 -12.89 6.07
N VAL A 159 8.69 -12.42 6.91
CA VAL A 159 10.14 -12.72 6.77
C VAL A 159 10.44 -14.21 6.92
N GLN A 160 9.71 -14.91 7.80
CA GLN A 160 9.93 -16.35 8.02
C GLN A 160 9.47 -17.20 6.83
N LYS A 161 8.38 -16.82 6.14
CA LYS A 161 7.91 -17.53 4.94
C LYS A 161 8.82 -17.37 3.73
N GLY A 162 9.56 -16.25 3.61
CA GLY A 162 10.49 -16.02 2.50
C GLY A 162 11.85 -16.74 2.63
N LYS A 163 12.09 -17.47 3.73
CA LYS A 163 13.31 -18.24 3.98
C LYS A 163 13.15 -19.75 3.82
N GLN A 164 11.93 -20.22 3.52
CA GLN A 164 11.63 -21.62 3.20
C GLN A 164 11.54 -21.78 1.68
#